data_AF-A0A2R5EPM9-F1
#
_entry.id   AF-A0A2R5EPM9-F1
#
_cell.length_a   1.000
_cell.length_b   1.000
_cell.length_c   1.000
_cell.angle_alpha   90.00
_cell.angle_beta   90.00
_cell.angle_gamma   90.00
#
_symmetry.space_group_name_H-M   'P 1'
#
loop_
_entity.id
_entity.type
_entity.pdbx_description
1 polymer ?
#
loop_
_entity_poly.entity_id
_entity_poly.type
_entity_poly.pdbx_seq_one_letter_code
_entity_poly.pdbx_strand_id
1 'polypeptide(L)'
;MAAIASIDPEQYQAAEVDGAGRLQQIRHILIPGVMPTFAVLFLLNIGNMLSNGFDQYYVFNNPLVHPKIDVLDTYMYRLGLVQLNFPLSTAIGVFKSAVSVILVFTANMIYKKVNGKGII
;
A
#
# COMPACT_ATOMS: atom_id res chain seq x y z
N MET A 1 13.27 -7.10 9.01
CA MET A 1 14.13 -8.17 9.55
C MET A 1 13.32 -9.26 10.27
N ALA A 2 12.31 -8.92 11.07
CA ALA A 2 11.50 -9.91 11.80
C ALA A 2 10.84 -11.01 10.91
N ALA A 3 10.25 -10.65 9.77
CA ALA A 3 9.56 -11.61 8.90
C ALA A 3 10.49 -12.56 8.12
N ILE A 4 11.74 -12.17 7.87
CA ILE A 4 12.73 -13.04 7.22
C ILE A 4 13.35 -13.98 8.25
N ALA A 5 13.54 -13.49 9.49
CA ALA A 5 14.06 -14.29 10.60
C ALA A 5 13.09 -15.38 11.09
N SER A 6 11.81 -15.32 10.73
CA SER A 6 10.85 -16.38 11.04
C SER A 6 10.88 -17.55 10.05
N ILE A 7 11.66 -17.46 8.96
CA ILE A 7 11.83 -18.57 8.01
C ILE A 7 12.84 -19.55 8.60
N ASP A 8 12.50 -20.84 8.56
CA ASP A 8 13.34 -21.92 9.05
C ASP A 8 14.71 -21.95 8.31
N PRO A 9 15.85 -21.83 9.03
CA PRO A 9 17.17 -21.94 8.43
C PRO A 9 17.41 -23.26 7.69
N GLU A 10 16.75 -24.35 8.07
CA GLU A 10 16.89 -25.65 7.41
C GLU A 10 16.46 -25.60 5.94
N GLN A 11 15.49 -24.75 5.58
CA GLN A 11 15.05 -24.58 4.19
C GLN A 11 16.16 -24.00 3.30
N TYR A 12 16.96 -23.06 3.84
CA TYR A 12 18.08 -22.48 3.11
C TYR A 12 19.23 -23.46 2.98
N GLN A 13 19.53 -24.22 4.04
CA GLN A 13 20.59 -25.23 4.04
C GLN A 13 20.28 -26.37 3.08
N ALA A 14 19.04 -26.88 3.08
CA ALA A 14 18.61 -27.90 2.14
C ALA A 14 18.71 -27.41 0.68
N ALA A 15 18.26 -26.18 0.41
CA ALA A 15 18.37 -25.60 -0.93
C ALA A 15 19.82 -25.39 -1.38
N GLU A 16 20.75 -25.10 -0.47
CA GLU A 16 22.18 -25.00 -0.77
C GLU A 16 22.80 -26.38 -1.07
N VAL A 17 22.40 -27.43 -0.36
CA VAL A 17 22.77 -28.82 -0.66
C VAL A 17 22.25 -29.25 -2.03
N ASP A 18 21.05 -28.82 -2.42
CA ASP A 18 20.45 -29.03 -3.76
C ASP A 18 21.05 -28.12 -4.85
N GLY A 19 22.04 -27.28 -4.52
CA GLY A 19 22.75 -26.41 -5.47
C GLY A 19 21.96 -25.17 -5.91
N ALA A 20 20.93 -24.76 -5.17
CA ALA A 20 20.14 -23.58 -5.48
C ALA A 20 20.95 -22.28 -5.28
N GLY A 21 21.07 -21.49 -6.34
CA GLY A 21 21.71 -20.16 -6.26
C GLY A 21 20.87 -19.14 -5.48
N ARG A 22 21.50 -18.02 -5.08
CA ARG A 22 20.83 -16.96 -4.30
C ARG A 22 19.50 -16.48 -4.89
N LEU A 23 19.41 -16.35 -6.21
CA LEU A 23 18.18 -15.92 -6.88
C LEU A 23 17.06 -16.96 -6.77
N GLN A 24 17.40 -18.25 -6.77
CA GLN A 24 16.44 -19.35 -6.62
C GLN A 24 15.94 -19.41 -5.17
N GLN A 25 16.82 -19.24 -4.19
CA GLN A 25 16.44 -19.14 -2.77
C GLN A 25 15.50 -17.96 -2.51
N ILE A 26 15.77 -16.79 -3.10
CA ILE A 26 14.87 -15.62 -2.97
C ILE A 26 13.48 -15.94 -3.54
N ARG A 27 13.42 -16.54 -4.73
CA ARG A 27 12.14 -16.80 -5.42
C ARG A 27 11.30 -17.90 -4.77
N HIS A 28 11.94 -18.97 -4.29
CA HIS A 28 11.22 -20.17 -3.85
C HIS A 28 11.13 -20.32 -2.34
N ILE A 29 11.98 -19.63 -1.57
CA ILE A 29 12.00 -19.70 -0.10
C ILE A 29 11.57 -18.35 0.48
N LEU A 30 12.30 -17.28 0.15
CA LEU A 30 12.08 -15.99 0.78
C LEU A 30 10.73 -15.36 0.40
N ILE A 31 10.45 -15.23 -0.89
CA ILE A 31 9.21 -14.58 -1.37
C ILE A 31 7.96 -15.31 -0.85
N PRO A 32 7.82 -16.65 -0.99
CA PRO A 32 6.67 -17.36 -0.43
C PRO A 32 6.63 -17.29 1.10
N GLY A 33 7.79 -17.38 1.77
CA GLY A 33 7.88 -17.36 3.23
C GLY A 33 7.45 -16.04 3.87
N VAL A 34 7.75 -14.89 3.24
CA VAL A 34 7.35 -13.57 3.76
C VAL A 34 6.01 -13.07 3.22
N MET A 35 5.42 -13.75 2.23
CA MET A 35 4.20 -13.30 1.54
C MET A 35 3.03 -13.01 2.50
N PRO A 36 2.75 -13.81 3.55
CA PRO A 36 1.68 -13.54 4.50
C PRO A 36 1.88 -12.20 5.22
N THR A 37 3.09 -11.97 5.75
CA THR A 37 3.40 -10.75 6.49
C THR A 37 3.44 -9.53 5.56
N PHE A 38 4.01 -9.68 4.37
CA PHE A 38 4.03 -8.62 3.36
C PHE A 38 2.62 -8.18 2.99
N ALA A 39 1.69 -9.13 2.79
CA ALA A 39 0.32 -8.82 2.43
C ALA A 39 -0.44 -8.04 3.51
N VAL A 40 -0.25 -8.38 4.80
CA VAL A 40 -0.82 -7.61 5.91
C VAL A 40 -0.28 -6.19 5.90
N LEU A 41 1.04 -6.03 5.78
CA LEU A 41 1.68 -4.71 5.73
C LEU A 41 1.27 -3.93 4.48
N PHE A 42 1.05 -4.60 3.35
CA PHE A 42 0.61 -4.00 2.11
C PHE A 42 -0.83 -3.46 2.24
N LEU A 43 -1.74 -4.23 2.83
CA LEU A 43 -3.11 -3.77 3.11
C LEU A 43 -3.12 -2.54 4.03
N LEU A 44 -2.30 -2.54 5.09
CA LEU A 44 -2.15 -1.38 5.97
C LEU A 44 -1.57 -0.17 5.22
N ASN A 45 -0.58 -0.38 4.35
CA ASN A 45 0.03 0.68 3.56
C ASN A 45 -0.92 1.26 2.50
N ILE A 46 -1.82 0.46 1.91
CA ILE A 46 -2.85 0.98 1.01
C ILE A 46 -3.72 2.04 1.71
N GLY A 47 -4.12 1.77 2.96
CA GLY A 47 -4.87 2.72 3.77
C GLY A 47 -4.09 4.03 3.97
N ASN A 48 -2.81 3.94 4.32
CA ASN A 48 -1.94 5.10 4.52
C ASN A 48 -1.64 5.86 3.23
N MET A 49 -1.46 5.17 2.10
CA MET A 49 -1.13 5.80 0.82
C MET A 49 -2.22 6.77 0.37
N LEU A 50 -3.48 6.44 0.67
CA LEU A 50 -4.58 7.31 0.32
C LEU A 50 -4.66 8.57 1.17
N SER A 51 -4.12 8.60 2.38
CA SER A 51 -4.07 9.80 3.22
C SER A 51 -2.72 10.53 3.16
N ASN A 52 -1.79 10.10 2.30
CA ASN A 52 -0.40 10.50 2.44
C ASN A 52 -0.07 11.84 1.77
N GLY A 53 0.72 12.64 2.48
CA GLY A 53 1.44 13.79 1.90
C GLY A 53 0.69 15.12 1.86
N PHE A 54 -0.55 15.21 2.37
CA PHE A 54 -1.30 16.47 2.40
C PHE A 54 -0.47 17.64 2.93
N ASP A 55 0.12 17.47 4.12
CA ASP A 55 0.92 18.53 4.77
C ASP A 55 2.10 18.97 3.90
N GLN A 56 2.79 18.00 3.30
CA GLN A 56 3.94 18.28 2.42
C GLN A 56 3.51 19.03 1.16
N TYR A 57 2.47 18.55 0.46
CA TYR A 57 1.97 19.20 -0.76
C TYR A 57 1.38 20.59 -0.46
N TYR A 58 0.74 20.75 0.69
CA TYR A 58 0.17 22.02 1.12
C TYR A 58 1.25 23.04 1.47
N VAL A 59 2.27 22.66 2.26
CA VAL A 59 3.35 23.56 2.70
C VAL A 59 4.22 24.02 1.53
N PHE A 60 4.54 23.14 0.58
CA PHE A 60 5.33 23.49 -0.60
C PHE A 60 4.49 24.11 -1.74
N ASN A 61 3.19 24.35 -1.52
CA ASN A 61 2.32 24.92 -2.54
C ASN A 61 2.64 26.41 -2.80
N ASN A 62 2.95 26.74 -4.04
CA ASN A 62 3.04 28.13 -4.50
C ASN A 62 2.53 28.26 -5.95
N PRO A 63 2.21 29.47 -6.42
CA PRO A 63 1.64 29.67 -7.76
C PRO A 63 2.48 29.14 -8.93
N LEU A 64 3.81 29.01 -8.77
CA LEU A 64 4.71 28.52 -9.82
C LEU A 64 4.70 26.99 -9.93
N VAL A 65 4.51 26.28 -8.82
CA VAL A 65 4.52 24.80 -8.79
C VAL A 65 3.13 24.18 -8.67
N HIS A 66 2.11 24.96 -8.29
CA HIS A 66 0.72 24.53 -8.12
C HIS A 66 0.22 23.54 -9.20
N PRO A 67 0.34 23.80 -10.52
CA PRO A 67 -0.16 22.89 -11.54
C PRO A 67 0.54 21.52 -11.60
N LYS A 68 1.68 21.35 -10.92
CA LYS A 68 2.46 20.10 -10.89
C LYS A 68 2.33 19.32 -9.57
N ILE A 69 1.94 19.98 -8.49
CA ILE A 69 1.93 19.38 -7.14
C ILE A 69 0.55 19.34 -6.49
N ASP A 70 -0.49 19.82 -7.17
CA ASP A 70 -1.85 19.72 -6.67
C ASP A 70 -2.32 18.26 -6.71
N VAL A 71 -2.73 17.75 -5.56
CA VAL A 71 -3.23 16.39 -5.36
C VAL A 71 -4.70 16.44 -4.94
N LEU A 72 -5.38 15.29 -4.98
CA LEU A 72 -6.80 15.19 -4.64
C LEU A 72 -7.12 15.81 -3.26
N ASP A 73 -6.24 15.62 -2.27
CA ASP A 73 -6.44 16.11 -0.90
C ASP A 73 -6.30 17.63 -0.77
N THR A 74 -5.31 18.23 -1.43
CA THR A 74 -5.15 19.69 -1.46
C THR A 74 -6.26 20.37 -2.26
N TYR A 75 -6.77 19.69 -3.30
CA TYR A 75 -7.92 20.14 -4.07
C TYR A 75 -9.21 20.10 -3.22
N MET A 76 -9.49 18.99 -2.54
CA MET A 76 -10.63 18.86 -1.63
C MET A 76 -10.59 19.91 -0.52
N TYR A 77 -9.44 20.10 0.13
CA TYR A 77 -9.25 21.14 1.15
C TYR A 77 -9.62 22.52 0.63
N ARG A 78 -9.16 22.87 -0.58
CA ARG A 78 -9.45 24.17 -1.20
C ARG A 78 -10.94 24.34 -1.48
N LEU A 79 -11.61 23.33 -2.04
CA LEU A 79 -13.04 23.38 -2.29
C LEU A 79 -13.84 23.50 -0.98
N GLY A 80 -13.53 22.67 0.02
CA GLY A 80 -14.30 22.57 1.25
C GLY A 80 -14.06 23.72 2.23
N LEU A 81 -12.81 24.10 2.46
CA LEU A 81 -12.45 25.06 3.51
C LEU A 81 -12.12 26.46 2.98
N VAL A 82 -11.51 26.57 1.80
CA VAL A 82 -11.17 27.89 1.23
C VAL A 82 -12.37 28.49 0.48
N GLN A 83 -13.06 27.68 -0.33
CA GLN A 83 -14.22 28.12 -1.11
C GLN A 83 -15.57 27.86 -0.42
N LEU A 84 -15.54 27.25 0.77
CA LEU A 84 -16.74 26.91 1.57
C LEU A 84 -17.75 26.00 0.83
N ASN A 85 -17.31 25.26 -0.18
CA ASN A 85 -18.12 24.29 -0.91
C ASN A 85 -18.06 22.91 -0.25
N PHE A 86 -18.69 22.82 0.93
CA PHE A 86 -18.77 21.57 1.71
C PHE A 86 -19.45 20.41 0.97
N PRO A 87 -20.55 20.61 0.21
CA PRO A 87 -21.22 19.51 -0.49
C PRO A 87 -20.30 18.81 -1.50
N LEU A 88 -19.60 19.60 -2.32
CA LEU A 88 -18.70 19.04 -3.34
C LEU A 88 -17.46 18.38 -2.71
N SER A 89 -16.86 19.02 -1.71
CA SER A 89 -15.72 18.45 -0.98
C SER A 89 -16.08 17.12 -0.32
N THR A 90 -17.26 17.04 0.31
CA THR A 90 -17.75 15.80 0.94
C THR A 90 -18.00 14.71 -0.10
N ALA A 91 -18.63 15.05 -1.23
CA ALA A 91 -18.89 14.08 -2.30
C ALA A 91 -17.60 13.45 -2.85
N ILE A 92 -16.56 14.27 -3.08
CA ILE A 92 -15.25 13.78 -3.51
C ILE A 92 -14.61 12.90 -2.43
N GLY A 93 -14.74 13.26 -1.16
CA GLY A 93 -14.25 12.45 -0.03
C GLY A 93 -14.92 11.08 0.08
N VAL A 94 -16.23 11.02 -0.14
CA VAL A 94 -16.99 9.75 -0.20
C VAL A 94 -16.56 8.91 -1.41
N PHE A 95 -16.33 9.54 -2.56
CA PHE A 95 -15.81 8.83 -3.73
C PHE A 95 -14.41 8.24 -3.46
N LYS A 96 -13.52 9.03 -2.84
CA LYS A 96 -12.18 8.60 -2.44
C LYS A 96 -12.26 7.40 -1.47
N SER A 97 -13.14 7.44 -0.47
CA SER A 97 -13.30 6.34 0.46
C SER A 97 -13.84 5.07 -0.22
N ALA A 98 -14.78 5.20 -1.16
CA ALA A 98 -15.26 4.06 -1.95
C ALA A 98 -14.14 3.40 -2.77
N VAL A 99 -13.30 4.20 -3.45
CA VAL A 99 -12.12 3.70 -4.17
C VAL A 99 -11.13 3.01 -3.22
N SER A 100 -10.93 3.58 -2.03
CA SER A 100 -10.09 2.97 -0.96
C SER A 100 -10.55 1.56 -0.63
N VAL A 101 -11.85 1.42 -0.37
CA VAL A 101 -12.47 0.16 0.03
C VAL A 101 -12.32 -0.88 -1.08
N ILE A 102 -12.62 -0.51 -2.33
CA ILE A 102 -12.45 -1.40 -3.49
C ILE A 102 -10.99 -1.86 -3.61
N LEU A 103 -10.01 -0.96 -3.43
CA LEU A 103 -8.60 -1.29 -3.52
C LEU A 103 -8.18 -2.31 -2.45
N VAL A 104 -8.61 -2.11 -1.20
CA VAL A 104 -8.35 -3.03 -0.08
C VAL A 104 -8.97 -4.40 -0.33
N PHE A 105 -10.23 -4.46 -0.77
CA PHE A 105 -10.89 -5.73 -1.08
C PHE A 105 -10.21 -6.46 -2.25
N THR A 106 -9.80 -5.72 -3.28
CA THR A 106 -9.08 -6.29 -4.43
C THR A 106 -7.74 -6.88 -4.00
N ALA A 107 -6.97 -6.16 -3.17
CA ALA A 107 -5.72 -6.65 -2.62
C ALA A 107 -5.92 -7.91 -1.75
N ASN A 108 -6.95 -7.93 -0.89
CA ASN A 108 -7.29 -9.11 -0.10
C ASN A 108 -7.72 -10.31 -0.97
N MET A 109 -8.44 -10.06 -2.07
CA MET A 109 -8.86 -11.10 -3.00
C MET A 109 -7.68 -11.73 -3.73
N ILE A 110 -6.71 -10.91 -4.18
CA ILE A 110 -5.46 -11.40 -4.78
C ILE A 110 -4.70 -12.26 -3.76
N TYR A 111 -4.59 -11.80 -2.52
CA TYR A 111 -3.96 -12.57 -1.46
C TYR A 111 -4.63 -13.92 -1.22
N LYS A 112 -5.96 -13.93 -1.10
CA LYS A 112 -6.75 -15.16 -0.90
C LYS A 112 -6.54 -16.17 -2.04
N LYS A 113 -6.38 -15.68 -3.27
CA LYS A 113 -6.12 -16.54 -4.44
C LYS A 113 -4.71 -17.16 -4.41
N VAL A 114 -3.72 -16.46 -3.87
CA VAL A 114 -2.33 -16.93 -3.79
C VAL A 114 -2.10 -17.87 -2.60
N ASN A 115 -2.70 -17.58 -1.44
CA ASN A 115 -2.44 -18.32 -0.19
C ASN A 115 -3.58 -19.23 0.27
N GLY A 116 -4.68 -19.32 -0.49
CA GLY A 116 -5.85 -20.16 -0.18
C GLY A 116 -6.71 -19.67 0.99
N LYS A 117 -6.20 -18.75 1.82
CA LYS A 117 -6.92 -18.10 2.94
C LYS A 117 -6.83 -16.58 2.80
N GLY A 118 -7.91 -15.87 3.10
CA GLY A 118 -7.92 -14.41 3.17
C GLY A 118 -7.30 -13.91 4.49
N ILE A 119 -6.84 -12.67 4.51
CA ILE A 119 -6.48 -11.97 5.77
C ILE A 119 -7.75 -11.42 6.41
N ILE A 120 -8.65 -10.93 5.56
CA ILE A 120 -10.01 -10.46 5.85
C ILE A 120 -10.99 -11.47 5.24
#